data_AF-A0A7L1VMZ6-F1
#
_entry.id   AF-A0A7L1VMZ6-F1
#
_cell.length_a   1.000
_cell.length_b   1.000
_cell.length_c   1.000
_cell.angle_alpha   90.00
_cell.angle_beta   90.00
_cell.angle_gamma   90.00
#
_symmetry.space_group_name_H-M   'P 1'
#
loop_
_entity.id
_entity.type
_entity.pdbx_description
1 polymer ?
#
loop_
_entity_poly.entity_id
_entity_poly.type
_entity_poly.pdbx_seq_one_letter_code
_entity_poly.pdbx_strand_id
1 'polypeptide(L)'
;SAIVGVLVALSIIALVLSLVRVEDVTLPPTVKYGMVFDAGSSHTSLFVYEWDSDKENNTGVVSQTLACDVQGQGISSYAKNPPEAGNSLRECLDKALQVVPAEKHRDVPVYLGATAGMRLLREQNSSATEQVLAEVAKTMQEYPVAFKGARILTEEEEGAYGWITINYLLDSFIKYSPKAHTWLRPEAASIFGALDLGGASTQITFMPEGSVLSQNKASELTLYGYSYNIYTHSYLCYGQNEMLKRLAKELIAESSPSTQVDHPCYPKGYNETVSLSSFRDSPCTDGSDPRLPLGDGTVTLQGRGTASGCRAALRRLFNFSACGQSQDCTFDGVYQPPLRGQFI
;
A
#
# COMPACT_ATOMS: atom_id res chain seq x y z
N SER A 1 31.87 60.98 37.11
CA SER A 1 32.53 60.33 35.95
C SER A 1 32.10 58.89 35.71
N ALA A 2 31.86 58.06 36.73
CA ALA A 2 31.48 56.65 36.54
C ALA A 2 30.12 56.43 35.85
N ILE A 3 29.10 57.23 36.17
CA ILE A 3 27.74 57.08 35.60
C ILE A 3 27.69 57.35 34.10
N VAL A 4 28.45 58.34 33.62
CA VAL A 4 28.54 58.68 32.19
C VAL A 4 29.22 57.56 31.41
N GLY A 5 30.26 56.93 31.98
CA GLY A 5 30.94 55.77 31.37
C GLY A 5 30.02 54.57 31.18
N VAL A 6 29.12 54.30 32.15
CA VAL A 6 28.16 53.19 32.06
C VAL A 6 27.11 53.43 30.97
N LEU A 7 26.60 54.66 30.84
CA LEU A 7 25.63 55.02 29.81
C LEU A 7 26.21 54.92 28.38
N VAL A 8 27.48 55.30 28.21
CA VAL A 8 28.20 55.17 26.94
C VAL A 8 28.42 53.69 26.59
N ALA A 9 28.80 52.87 27.56
CA ALA A 9 28.97 51.43 27.32
C ALA A 9 27.65 50.74 26.92
N LEU A 10 26.54 51.05 27.60
CA LEU A 10 25.22 50.48 27.30
C LEU A 10 24.70 50.91 25.92
N SER A 11 24.92 52.16 25.52
CA SER A 11 24.51 52.65 24.20
C SER A 11 25.33 52.04 23.07
N ILE A 12 26.63 51.80 23.27
CA ILE A 12 27.47 51.06 22.32
C ILE A 12 27.01 49.60 22.21
N ILE A 13 26.70 48.94 23.32
CA ILE A 13 26.17 47.56 23.31
C ILE A 13 24.83 47.50 22.55
N ALA A 14 23.91 48.43 22.81
CA ALA A 14 22.63 48.49 22.11
C ALA A 14 22.80 48.77 20.60
N LEU A 15 23.75 49.63 20.22
CA LEU A 15 24.08 49.91 18.83
C LEU A 15 24.71 48.69 18.14
N VAL A 16 25.60 47.96 18.83
CA VAL A 16 26.19 46.73 18.31
C VAL A 16 25.10 45.66 18.14
N LEU A 17 24.22 45.49 19.12
CA LEU A 17 23.11 44.54 19.04
C LEU A 17 22.07 44.91 17.95
N SER A 18 21.92 46.19 17.60
CA SER A 18 21.03 46.61 16.52
C SER A 18 21.66 46.56 15.13
N LEU A 19 23.00 46.65 15.05
CA LEU A 19 23.76 46.55 13.80
C LEU A 19 24.17 45.11 13.44
N VAL A 20 24.30 44.23 14.44
CA VAL A 20 24.46 42.80 14.22
C VAL A 20 23.10 42.28 13.74
N ARG A 21 22.94 42.14 12.43
CA ARG A 21 21.93 41.22 11.87
C ARG A 21 22.26 39.85 12.44
N VAL A 22 21.45 39.39 13.38
CA VAL A 22 21.35 37.97 13.67
C VAL A 22 20.70 37.37 12.44
N GLU A 23 21.51 37.05 11.44
CA GLU A 23 21.13 35.97 10.53
C GLU A 23 21.06 34.76 11.44
N ASP A 24 19.84 34.25 11.65
CA ASP A 24 19.67 32.93 12.23
C ASP A 24 20.56 32.00 11.41
N VAL A 25 21.65 31.52 12.03
CA VAL A 25 22.52 30.52 11.42
C VAL A 25 21.73 29.22 11.48
N THR A 26 20.75 29.08 10.60
CA THR A 26 20.16 27.79 10.28
C THR A 26 21.27 26.98 9.64
N LEU A 27 21.80 26.02 10.40
CA LEU A 27 22.66 25.00 9.80
C LEU A 27 21.91 24.42 8.59
N PRO A 28 22.58 24.22 7.45
CA PRO A 28 21.92 23.66 6.28
C PRO A 28 21.24 22.35 6.67
N PRO A 29 19.99 22.12 6.25
CA PRO A 29 19.24 20.94 6.63
C PRO A 29 20.02 19.68 6.29
N THR A 30 19.98 18.71 7.20
CA THR A 30 20.66 17.43 7.00
C THR A 30 19.71 16.49 6.28
N VAL A 31 20.13 15.96 5.13
CA VAL A 31 19.33 14.98 4.37
C VAL A 31 19.17 13.70 5.20
N LYS A 32 17.94 13.25 5.37
CA LYS A 32 17.54 11.99 6.00
C LYS A 32 17.06 11.02 4.94
N TYR A 33 17.09 9.73 5.29
CA TYR A 33 16.63 8.65 4.43
C TYR A 33 15.64 7.77 5.18
N GLY A 34 14.83 7.02 4.46
CA GLY A 34 13.93 5.99 4.97
C GLY A 34 13.68 4.93 3.92
N MET A 35 13.41 3.70 4.33
CA MET A 35 13.13 2.60 3.41
C MET A 35 11.83 1.90 3.78
N VAL A 36 11.05 1.53 2.77
CA VAL A 36 9.83 0.75 2.95
C VAL A 36 9.82 -0.39 1.95
N PHE A 37 9.66 -1.61 2.45
CA PHE A 37 9.27 -2.75 1.66
C PHE A 37 7.75 -2.84 1.60
N ASP A 38 7.20 -2.76 0.41
CA ASP A 38 5.83 -3.16 0.11
C ASP A 38 5.83 -4.64 -0.27
N ALA A 39 5.36 -5.48 0.65
CA ALA A 39 5.27 -6.93 0.47
C ALA A 39 3.87 -7.32 -0.01
N GLY A 40 3.65 -7.09 -1.31
CA GLY A 40 2.48 -7.49 -2.07
C GLY A 40 2.24 -9.01 -2.14
N SER A 41 1.05 -9.39 -2.59
CA SER A 41 0.71 -10.80 -2.83
C SER A 41 1.50 -11.42 -4.00
N SER A 42 1.72 -10.65 -5.06
CA SER A 42 2.40 -11.14 -6.28
C SER A 42 3.90 -10.89 -6.29
N HIS A 43 4.36 -9.81 -5.66
CA HIS A 43 5.75 -9.37 -5.67
C HIS A 43 6.07 -8.59 -4.40
N THR A 44 7.32 -8.21 -4.22
CA THR A 44 7.75 -7.31 -3.14
C THR A 44 8.64 -6.24 -3.74
N SER A 45 8.47 -4.99 -3.34
CA SER A 45 9.27 -3.87 -3.84
C SER A 45 9.82 -3.05 -2.68
N LEU A 46 11.08 -2.64 -2.81
CA LEU A 46 11.75 -1.72 -1.89
C LEU A 46 11.72 -0.31 -2.46
N PHE A 47 11.30 0.65 -1.65
CA PHE A 47 11.39 2.07 -1.94
C PHE A 47 12.33 2.74 -0.94
N VAL A 48 13.29 3.50 -1.45
CA VAL A 48 14.16 4.38 -0.66
C VAL A 48 13.74 5.81 -0.89
N TYR A 49 13.51 6.50 0.21
CA TYR A 49 13.08 7.87 0.28
C TYR A 49 14.14 8.75 0.92
N GLU A 50 14.22 10.00 0.51
CA GLU A 50 15.06 11.02 1.14
C GLU A 50 14.28 12.32 1.39
N TRP A 51 14.66 13.06 2.42
CA TRP A 51 14.05 14.35 2.76
C TRP A 51 14.99 15.21 3.59
N ASP A 52 14.82 16.52 3.56
CA ASP A 52 15.53 17.43 4.45
C ASP A 52 15.07 17.24 5.90
N SER A 53 15.96 17.49 6.88
CA SER A 53 15.63 17.31 8.30
C SER A 53 14.48 18.19 8.78
N ASP A 54 14.23 19.28 8.07
CA ASP A 54 13.15 20.22 8.34
C ASP A 54 11.80 19.62 7.91
N LYS A 55 10.75 20.01 8.63
CA LYS A 55 9.40 19.52 8.39
C LYS A 55 8.48 20.69 8.10
N GLU A 56 7.60 20.54 7.13
CA GLU A 56 6.51 21.47 6.88
C GLU A 56 5.31 21.07 7.77
N ASN A 57 4.98 21.91 8.76
CA ASN A 57 3.91 21.63 9.73
C ASN A 57 3.97 20.20 10.32
N ASN A 58 5.16 19.81 10.80
CA ASN A 58 5.46 18.47 11.36
C ASN A 58 5.40 17.28 10.37
N THR A 59 5.22 17.54 9.08
CA THR A 59 5.23 16.51 8.02
C THR A 59 6.43 16.74 7.09
N GLY A 60 7.17 15.68 6.76
CA GLY A 60 8.34 15.79 5.88
C GLY A 60 7.95 15.92 4.42
N VAL A 61 8.74 16.66 3.64
CA VAL A 61 8.64 16.68 2.17
C VAL A 61 9.69 15.72 1.63
N VAL A 62 9.23 14.62 1.07
CA VAL A 62 9.97 13.42 0.72
C VAL A 62 10.12 13.24 -0.80
N SER A 63 11.29 12.83 -1.28
CA SER A 63 11.50 12.35 -2.65
C SER A 63 11.87 10.88 -2.65
N GLN A 64 11.42 10.13 -3.68
CA GLN A 64 11.86 8.76 -3.90
C GLN A 64 13.19 8.78 -4.66
N THR A 65 14.21 8.12 -4.11
CA THR A 65 15.56 8.04 -4.69
C THR A 65 15.83 6.69 -5.36
N LEU A 66 15.21 5.61 -4.87
CA LEU A 66 15.36 4.27 -5.43
C LEU A 66 14.04 3.51 -5.35
N ALA A 67 13.74 2.74 -6.40
CA ALA A 67 12.80 1.63 -6.36
C ALA A 67 13.54 0.36 -6.80
N CYS A 68 13.30 -0.76 -6.11
CA CYS A 68 13.87 -2.05 -6.44
C CYS A 68 12.81 -3.15 -6.29
N ASP A 69 12.50 -3.82 -7.40
CA ASP A 69 11.63 -4.98 -7.40
C ASP A 69 12.41 -6.22 -6.99
N VAL A 70 11.98 -6.86 -5.91
CA VAL A 70 12.54 -8.12 -5.42
C VAL A 70 12.25 -9.22 -6.43
N GLN A 71 13.27 -10.00 -6.76
CA GLN A 71 13.11 -11.15 -7.65
C GLN A 71 12.26 -12.23 -6.97
N GLY A 72 11.31 -12.79 -7.72
CA GLY A 72 10.42 -13.85 -7.24
C GLY A 72 9.02 -13.35 -6.88
N GLN A 73 8.29 -14.17 -6.12
CA GLN A 73 6.92 -13.88 -5.73
C GLN A 73 6.88 -13.15 -4.37
N GLY A 74 5.69 -12.65 -4.02
CA GLY A 74 5.44 -12.02 -2.72
C GLY A 74 5.77 -12.96 -1.55
N ILE A 75 6.08 -12.39 -0.39
CA ILE A 75 6.65 -13.14 0.73
C ILE A 75 5.76 -14.29 1.25
N SER A 76 4.44 -14.21 1.04
CA SER A 76 3.49 -15.27 1.40
C SER A 76 3.70 -16.58 0.62
N SER A 77 4.31 -16.50 -0.57
CA SER A 77 4.64 -17.69 -1.39
C SER A 77 5.66 -18.62 -0.72
N TYR A 78 6.47 -18.09 0.20
CA TYR A 78 7.50 -18.83 0.94
C TYR A 78 6.97 -19.51 2.20
N ALA A 79 5.66 -19.66 2.37
CA ALA A 79 5.06 -20.33 3.54
C ALA A 79 5.62 -21.73 3.82
N LYS A 80 6.04 -22.46 2.76
CA LYS A 80 6.66 -23.79 2.86
C LYS A 80 8.19 -23.76 3.01
N ASN A 81 8.81 -22.60 2.78
CA ASN A 81 10.25 -22.39 2.95
C ASN A 81 10.54 -20.98 3.47
N PRO A 82 10.16 -20.65 4.73
CA PRO A 82 10.22 -19.28 5.25
C PRO A 82 11.57 -18.55 5.16
N PRO A 83 12.74 -19.22 5.31
CA PRO A 83 14.04 -18.56 5.16
C PRO A 83 14.23 -17.84 3.80
N GLU A 84 13.61 -18.35 2.74
CA GLU A 84 13.70 -17.73 1.41
C GLU A 84 12.95 -16.41 1.31
N ALA A 85 11.94 -16.17 2.17
CA ALA A 85 11.29 -14.87 2.25
C ALA A 85 12.30 -13.78 2.63
N GLY A 86 13.12 -14.04 3.66
CA GLY A 86 14.18 -13.15 4.06
C GLY A 86 15.28 -13.02 3.00
N ASN A 87 15.77 -14.15 2.48
CA ASN A 87 16.83 -14.16 1.46
C ASN A 87 16.47 -13.38 0.20
N SER A 88 15.21 -13.41 -0.22
CA SER A 88 14.73 -12.66 -1.39
C SER A 88 14.98 -11.15 -1.27
N LEU A 89 14.95 -10.58 -0.06
CA LEU A 89 15.07 -9.13 0.16
C LEU A 89 16.51 -8.60 0.06
N ARG A 90 17.51 -9.49 0.16
CA ARG A 90 18.92 -9.13 0.28
C ARG A 90 19.43 -8.31 -0.90
N GLU A 91 19.09 -8.70 -2.12
CA GLU A 91 19.55 -7.98 -3.32
C GLU A 91 19.09 -6.51 -3.32
N CYS A 92 17.84 -6.25 -2.95
CA CYS A 92 17.33 -4.87 -2.89
C CYS A 92 17.90 -4.10 -1.70
N LEU A 93 18.11 -4.74 -0.55
CA LEU A 93 18.81 -4.12 0.58
C LEU A 93 20.24 -3.71 0.21
N ASP A 94 20.98 -4.58 -0.48
CA ASP A 94 22.35 -4.30 -0.93
C ASP A 94 22.37 -3.09 -1.89
N LYS A 95 21.42 -3.03 -2.84
CA LYS A 95 21.27 -1.87 -3.74
C LYS A 95 20.94 -0.58 -2.97
N ALA A 96 20.07 -0.65 -1.96
CA ALA A 96 19.72 0.51 -1.16
C ALA A 96 20.92 1.06 -0.36
N LEU A 97 21.76 0.18 0.20
CA LEU A 97 22.98 0.60 0.90
C LEU A 97 24.04 1.24 -0.02
N GLN A 98 24.00 0.98 -1.33
CA GLN A 98 24.87 1.66 -2.31
C GLN A 98 24.43 3.09 -2.58
N VAL A 99 23.14 3.40 -2.41
CA VAL A 99 22.56 4.74 -2.66
C VAL A 99 22.61 5.60 -1.40
N VAL A 100 22.42 5.02 -0.22
CA VAL A 100 22.48 5.75 1.05
C VAL A 100 23.95 5.94 1.49
N PRO A 101 24.37 7.14 1.94
CA PRO A 101 25.69 7.35 2.50
C PRO A 101 25.98 6.45 3.72
N ALA A 102 27.18 5.86 3.76
CA ALA A 102 27.56 4.83 4.75
C ALA A 102 27.44 5.32 6.21
N GLU A 103 27.76 6.58 6.45
CA GLU A 103 27.65 7.23 7.76
C GLU A 103 26.20 7.35 8.26
N LYS A 104 25.21 7.24 7.37
CA LYS A 104 23.79 7.34 7.71
C LYS A 104 23.09 6.00 7.84
N HIS A 105 23.69 4.89 7.36
CA HIS A 105 23.03 3.57 7.27
C HIS A 105 22.29 3.19 8.55
N ARG A 106 22.97 3.29 9.70
CA ARG A 106 22.43 2.87 11.00
C ARG A 106 21.24 3.70 11.50
N ASP A 107 21.07 4.90 10.97
CA ASP A 107 19.99 5.80 11.33
C ASP A 107 18.78 5.67 10.39
N VAL A 108 18.93 5.00 9.25
CA VAL A 108 17.86 4.85 8.26
C VAL A 108 16.78 3.91 8.78
N PRO A 109 15.55 4.37 9.05
CA PRO A 109 14.47 3.51 9.44
C PRO A 109 14.02 2.64 8.25
N VAL A 110 13.88 1.34 8.49
CA VAL A 110 13.39 0.38 7.50
C VAL A 110 12.16 -0.33 8.02
N TYR A 111 11.10 -0.29 7.23
CA TYR A 111 9.82 -0.95 7.52
C TYR A 111 9.50 -1.98 6.43
N LEU A 112 8.79 -3.04 6.80
CA LEU A 112 8.12 -3.91 5.83
C LEU A 112 6.63 -3.97 6.16
N GLY A 113 5.80 -3.56 5.19
CA GLY A 113 4.36 -3.68 5.24
C GLY A 113 3.89 -4.76 4.27
N ALA A 114 3.31 -5.84 4.79
CA ALA A 114 2.73 -6.89 3.98
C ALA A 114 1.22 -6.72 3.84
N THR A 115 0.69 -7.01 2.66
CA THR A 115 -0.70 -6.71 2.28
C THR A 115 -1.57 -7.98 2.23
N ALA A 116 -2.56 -8.04 1.33
CA ALA A 116 -3.55 -9.12 1.26
C ALA A 116 -2.96 -10.53 1.15
N GLY A 117 -1.81 -10.73 0.50
CA GLY A 117 -1.19 -12.06 0.39
C GLY A 117 -0.88 -12.68 1.76
N MET A 118 -0.31 -11.88 2.67
CA MET A 118 -0.05 -12.32 4.05
C MET A 118 -1.32 -12.35 4.90
N ARG A 119 -2.34 -11.54 4.60
CA ARG A 119 -3.67 -11.66 5.24
C ARG A 119 -4.30 -13.03 4.94
N LEU A 120 -4.28 -13.45 3.67
CA LEU A 120 -4.76 -14.76 3.25
C LEU A 120 -3.95 -15.91 3.87
N LEU A 121 -2.62 -15.80 3.89
CA LEU A 121 -1.78 -16.80 4.54
C LEU A 121 -2.07 -16.91 6.04
N ARG A 122 -2.32 -15.79 6.72
CA ARG A 122 -2.66 -15.78 8.16
C ARG A 122 -3.94 -16.52 8.45
N GLU A 123 -4.96 -16.32 7.62
CA GLU A 123 -6.24 -17.03 7.73
C GLU A 123 -6.07 -18.54 7.51
N GLN A 124 -5.23 -18.94 6.56
CA GLN A 124 -4.97 -20.35 6.27
C GLN A 124 -4.04 -21.02 7.30
N ASN A 125 -2.97 -20.34 7.70
CA ASN A 125 -1.93 -20.85 8.57
C ASN A 125 -1.18 -19.71 9.29
N SER A 126 -1.65 -19.35 10.49
CA SER A 126 -1.02 -18.31 11.32
C SER A 126 0.44 -18.65 11.69
N SER A 127 0.76 -19.93 11.92
CA SER A 127 2.14 -20.32 12.28
C SER A 127 3.12 -20.11 11.12
N ALA A 128 2.73 -20.49 9.90
CA ALA A 128 3.55 -20.23 8.71
C ALA A 128 3.73 -18.72 8.47
N THR A 129 2.68 -17.94 8.70
CA THR A 129 2.73 -16.47 8.62
C THR A 129 3.76 -15.87 9.58
N GLU A 130 3.72 -16.29 10.84
CA GLU A 130 4.66 -15.84 11.88
C GLU A 130 6.10 -16.23 11.53
N GLN A 131 6.32 -17.45 10.99
CA GLN A 131 7.64 -17.90 10.55
C GLN A 131 8.19 -17.06 9.39
N VAL A 132 7.36 -16.73 8.41
CA VAL A 132 7.75 -15.85 7.28
C VAL A 132 8.14 -14.47 7.79
N LEU A 133 7.32 -13.84 8.65
CA LEU A 133 7.63 -12.53 9.22
C LEU A 133 8.90 -12.57 10.10
N ALA A 134 9.13 -13.66 10.82
CA ALA A 134 10.31 -13.84 11.65
C ALA A 134 11.60 -13.95 10.82
N GLU A 135 11.61 -14.73 9.73
CA GLU A 135 12.80 -14.85 8.86
C GLU A 135 13.07 -13.56 8.08
N VAL A 136 12.02 -12.83 7.69
CA VAL A 136 12.14 -11.46 7.15
C VAL A 136 12.78 -10.52 8.19
N ALA A 137 12.26 -10.49 9.42
CA ALA A 137 12.79 -9.64 10.48
C ALA A 137 14.24 -9.96 10.82
N LYS A 138 14.58 -11.25 10.91
CA LYS A 138 15.94 -11.74 11.11
C LYS A 138 16.88 -11.28 10.01
N THR A 139 16.48 -11.41 8.74
CA THR A 139 17.30 -10.93 7.62
C THR A 139 17.51 -9.42 7.66
N MET A 140 16.47 -8.65 7.94
CA MET A 140 16.57 -7.18 8.07
C MET A 140 17.52 -6.76 9.21
N GLN A 141 17.56 -7.51 10.31
CA GLN A 141 18.43 -7.23 11.46
C GLN A 141 19.91 -7.52 11.20
N GLU A 142 20.25 -8.28 10.15
CA GLU A 142 21.64 -8.49 9.71
C GLU A 142 22.24 -7.27 9.00
N TYR A 143 21.39 -6.36 8.51
CA TYR A 143 21.80 -5.16 7.79
C TYR A 143 22.07 -3.99 8.75
N PRO A 144 23.00 -3.08 8.42
CA PRO A 144 23.35 -1.93 9.26
C PRO A 144 22.30 -0.81 9.19
N VAL A 145 21.02 -1.13 9.35
CA VAL A 145 19.89 -0.20 9.25
C VAL A 145 19.06 -0.18 10.54
N ALA A 146 18.29 0.89 10.76
CA ALA A 146 17.37 0.97 11.89
C ALA A 146 16.06 0.23 11.58
N PHE A 147 16.08 -1.10 11.57
CA PHE A 147 14.87 -1.89 11.35
C PHE A 147 13.79 -1.57 12.41
N LYS A 148 12.61 -1.17 11.93
CA LYS A 148 11.48 -0.75 12.77
C LYS A 148 10.38 -1.80 12.88
N GLY A 149 10.38 -2.81 12.01
CA GLY A 149 9.45 -3.94 12.09
C GLY A 149 8.94 -4.39 10.73
N ALA A 150 8.48 -5.64 10.71
CA ALA A 150 7.74 -6.25 9.61
C ALA A 150 6.34 -6.60 10.12
N ARG A 151 5.30 -6.09 9.46
CA ARG A 151 3.91 -6.29 9.91
C ARG A 151 2.97 -6.46 8.73
N ILE A 152 1.83 -7.09 9.00
CA ILE A 152 0.71 -7.16 8.05
C ILE A 152 -0.11 -5.90 8.25
N LEU A 153 -0.28 -5.10 7.19
CA LEU A 153 -1.11 -3.91 7.21
C LEU A 153 -2.58 -4.32 7.35
N THR A 154 -3.35 -3.51 8.07
CA THR A 154 -4.81 -3.62 8.01
C THR A 154 -5.31 -3.15 6.65
N GLU A 155 -6.56 -3.49 6.39
CA GLU A 155 -7.26 -3.13 5.17
C GLU A 155 -7.35 -1.62 4.98
N GLU A 156 -7.60 -0.92 6.08
CA GLU A 156 -7.75 0.52 6.15
C GLU A 156 -6.41 1.22 5.97
N GLU A 157 -5.34 0.70 6.60
CA GLU A 157 -3.98 1.23 6.49
C GLU A 157 -3.47 1.18 5.05
N GLU A 158 -3.64 0.05 4.36
CA GLU A 158 -3.21 -0.12 2.97
C GLU A 158 -3.87 0.90 2.04
N GLY A 159 -5.19 1.06 2.13
CA GLY A 159 -5.91 2.07 1.35
C GLY A 159 -5.54 3.51 1.74
N ALA A 160 -5.40 3.80 3.03
CA ALA A 160 -5.03 5.13 3.51
C ALA A 160 -3.61 5.53 3.07
N TYR A 161 -2.63 4.63 3.15
CA TYR A 161 -1.26 4.90 2.71
C TYR A 161 -1.16 5.06 1.19
N GLY A 162 -1.90 4.28 0.40
CA GLY A 162 -2.03 4.49 -1.04
C GLY A 162 -2.59 5.88 -1.36
N TRP A 163 -3.67 6.27 -0.67
CA TRP A 163 -4.29 7.59 -0.81
C TRP A 163 -3.37 8.75 -0.41
N ILE A 164 -2.60 8.61 0.68
CA ILE A 164 -1.58 9.59 1.06
C ILE A 164 -0.53 9.70 -0.04
N THR A 165 -0.05 8.57 -0.56
CA THR A 165 1.02 8.54 -1.56
C THR A 165 0.62 9.30 -2.84
N ILE A 166 -0.56 9.03 -3.40
CA ILE A 166 -0.98 9.73 -4.63
C ILE A 166 -1.15 11.23 -4.41
N ASN A 167 -1.76 11.64 -3.29
CA ASN A 167 -2.02 13.05 -3.00
C ASN A 167 -0.74 13.80 -2.63
N TYR A 168 0.24 13.09 -2.07
CA TYR A 168 1.57 13.61 -1.84
C TYR A 168 2.31 13.86 -3.16
N LEU A 169 2.35 12.86 -4.05
CA LEU A 169 3.06 12.94 -5.33
C LEU A 169 2.44 13.95 -6.31
N LEU A 170 1.15 14.26 -6.16
CA LEU A 170 0.43 15.23 -6.99
C LEU A 170 0.45 16.66 -6.42
N ASP A 171 1.21 16.90 -5.34
CA ASP A 171 1.23 18.16 -4.60
C ASP A 171 -0.17 18.59 -4.14
N SER A 172 -1.08 17.64 -3.89
CA SER A 172 -2.48 17.93 -3.51
C SER A 172 -2.63 18.33 -2.04
N PHE A 173 -1.68 17.96 -1.19
CA PHE A 173 -1.66 18.40 0.21
C PHE A 173 -1.04 19.79 0.39
N ILE A 174 0.13 20.00 -0.21
CA ILE A 174 0.90 21.24 -0.20
C ILE A 174 1.65 21.39 -1.51
N LYS A 175 1.92 22.63 -1.92
CA LYS A 175 2.72 22.96 -3.11
C LYS A 175 3.63 24.15 -2.83
N TYR A 176 4.90 24.05 -3.17
CA TYR A 176 5.84 25.16 -2.98
C TYR A 176 5.54 26.28 -3.99
N SER A 177 5.49 27.52 -3.51
CA SER A 177 5.38 28.72 -4.34
C SER A 177 6.71 29.45 -4.41
N PRO A 178 7.45 29.36 -5.53
CA PRO A 178 8.72 30.09 -5.68
C PRO A 178 8.56 31.60 -5.58
N LYS A 179 7.40 32.14 -5.98
CA LYS A 179 7.13 33.59 -5.89
C LYS A 179 6.97 34.04 -4.44
N ALA A 180 6.24 33.27 -3.65
CA ALA A 180 5.94 33.60 -2.26
C ALA A 180 6.99 33.03 -1.28
N HIS A 181 7.93 32.22 -1.76
CA HIS A 181 8.93 31.50 -0.97
C HIS A 181 8.32 30.72 0.22
N THR A 182 7.14 30.15 0.03
CA THR A 182 6.39 29.41 1.06
C THR A 182 5.63 28.23 0.45
N TRP A 183 5.36 27.23 1.28
CA TRP A 183 4.40 26.18 0.97
C TRP A 183 2.97 26.73 1.03
N LEU A 184 2.17 26.40 0.02
CA LEU A 184 0.77 26.76 -0.08
C LEU A 184 -0.09 25.50 -0.02
N ARG A 185 -1.26 25.60 0.61
CA ARG A 185 -2.27 24.54 0.58
C ARG A 185 -3.14 24.68 -0.68
N PRO A 186 -3.19 23.67 -1.56
CA PRO A 186 -4.16 23.64 -2.64
C PRO A 186 -5.61 23.57 -2.14
N GLU A 187 -6.57 23.89 -3.01
CA GLU A 187 -7.99 23.75 -2.69
C GLU A 187 -8.37 22.28 -2.46
N ALA A 188 -9.26 22.02 -1.50
CA ALA A 188 -9.68 20.66 -1.14
C ALA A 188 -10.31 19.86 -2.30
N ALA A 189 -10.85 20.53 -3.32
CA ALA A 189 -11.34 19.89 -4.55
C ALA A 189 -10.21 19.23 -5.38
N SER A 190 -8.95 19.53 -5.07
CA SER A 190 -7.76 18.99 -5.73
C SER A 190 -7.24 17.71 -5.08
N ILE A 191 -7.95 17.19 -4.07
CA ILE A 191 -7.63 15.93 -3.41
C ILE A 191 -8.23 14.77 -4.20
N PHE A 192 -7.40 13.83 -4.60
CA PHE A 192 -7.78 12.66 -5.39
C PHE A 192 -8.25 11.51 -4.48
N GLY A 193 -9.18 10.71 -4.97
CA GLY A 193 -9.39 9.35 -4.49
C GLY A 193 -8.37 8.39 -5.09
N ALA A 194 -8.15 7.26 -4.42
CA ALA A 194 -7.24 6.20 -4.84
C ALA A 194 -8.04 4.92 -5.11
N LEU A 195 -7.72 4.26 -6.22
CA LEU A 195 -8.16 2.91 -6.56
C LEU A 195 -6.92 2.03 -6.70
N ASP A 196 -6.80 1.03 -5.83
CA ASP A 196 -5.68 0.07 -5.87
C ASP A 196 -6.21 -1.30 -6.28
N LEU A 197 -5.54 -1.95 -7.24
CA LEU A 197 -5.85 -3.31 -7.69
C LEU A 197 -4.62 -4.19 -7.53
N GLY A 198 -4.52 -4.84 -6.38
CA GLY A 198 -3.51 -5.86 -6.11
C GLY A 198 -3.87 -7.24 -6.67
N GLY A 199 -3.00 -8.21 -6.41
CA GLY A 199 -3.24 -9.61 -6.77
C GLY A 199 -4.34 -10.28 -5.94
N ALA A 200 -4.45 -9.93 -4.66
CA ALA A 200 -5.35 -10.59 -3.71
C ALA A 200 -6.48 -9.71 -3.14
N SER A 201 -6.35 -8.39 -3.18
CA SER A 201 -7.41 -7.44 -2.83
C SER A 201 -7.45 -6.25 -3.79
N THR A 202 -8.51 -5.47 -3.69
CA THR A 202 -8.61 -4.15 -4.31
C THR A 202 -9.16 -3.16 -3.29
N GLN A 203 -8.69 -1.91 -3.34
CA GLN A 203 -9.03 -0.87 -2.38
C GLN A 203 -9.65 0.32 -3.09
N ILE A 204 -10.53 0.99 -2.36
CA ILE A 204 -11.04 2.31 -2.72
C ILE A 204 -10.92 3.22 -1.52
N THR A 205 -10.29 4.37 -1.71
CA THR A 205 -10.09 5.35 -0.64
C THR A 205 -10.30 6.76 -1.16
N PHE A 206 -11.18 7.54 -0.54
CA PHE A 206 -11.45 8.92 -0.96
C PHE A 206 -12.05 9.75 0.16
N MET A 207 -12.09 11.08 -0.02
CA MET A 207 -12.74 12.00 0.91
C MET A 207 -14.20 12.22 0.48
N PRO A 208 -15.20 11.67 1.21
CA PRO A 208 -16.61 11.84 0.86
C PRO A 208 -17.14 13.23 1.21
N GLU A 209 -18.35 13.53 0.74
CA GLU A 209 -19.11 14.68 1.22
C GLU A 209 -19.85 14.32 2.51
N GLY A 210 -19.61 15.08 3.59
CA GLY A 210 -20.20 14.80 4.90
C GLY A 210 -19.45 13.70 5.68
N SER A 211 -20.10 13.15 6.70
CA SER A 211 -19.49 12.15 7.59
C SER A 211 -19.67 10.72 7.06
N VAL A 212 -18.62 9.92 7.16
CA VAL A 212 -18.68 8.48 6.90
C VAL A 212 -19.56 7.80 7.96
N LEU A 213 -20.64 7.13 7.52
CA LEU A 213 -21.61 6.54 8.44
C LEU A 213 -21.10 5.27 9.13
N SER A 214 -20.15 4.56 8.50
CA SER A 214 -19.52 3.37 9.06
C SER A 214 -18.18 3.72 9.69
N GLN A 215 -18.11 3.70 11.03
CA GLN A 215 -16.88 4.07 11.76
C GLN A 215 -15.68 3.18 11.38
N ASN A 216 -15.90 1.90 11.10
CA ASN A 216 -14.83 0.96 10.70
C ASN A 216 -14.29 1.22 9.29
N LYS A 217 -14.90 2.12 8.52
CA LYS A 217 -14.47 2.53 7.18
C LYS A 217 -14.08 4.01 7.12
N ALA A 218 -14.15 4.69 8.26
CA ALA A 218 -13.74 6.07 8.41
C ALA A 218 -12.31 6.11 8.94
N SER A 219 -11.47 6.95 8.38
CA SER A 219 -10.15 7.25 8.96
C SER A 219 -9.93 8.75 8.99
N GLU A 220 -9.52 9.25 10.15
CA GLU A 220 -9.10 10.64 10.32
C GLU A 220 -7.57 10.70 10.30
N LEU A 221 -7.01 11.48 9.38
CA LEU A 221 -5.58 11.65 9.19
C LEU A 221 -5.22 13.13 9.39
N THR A 222 -4.14 13.42 10.10
CA THR A 222 -3.60 14.78 10.18
C THR A 222 -2.31 14.88 9.37
N LEU A 223 -2.34 15.65 8.29
CA LEU A 223 -1.21 15.84 7.36
C LEU A 223 -0.98 17.33 7.14
N TYR A 224 0.26 17.80 7.27
CA TYR A 224 0.64 19.20 7.11
C TYR A 224 -0.18 20.20 7.95
N GLY A 225 -0.64 19.77 9.13
CA GLY A 225 -1.48 20.57 10.03
C GLY A 225 -2.98 20.55 9.72
N TYR A 226 -3.43 19.74 8.75
CA TYR A 226 -4.84 19.63 8.35
C TYR A 226 -5.40 18.24 8.61
N SER A 227 -6.62 18.18 9.13
CA SER A 227 -7.37 16.92 9.27
C SER A 227 -8.09 16.56 7.97
N TYR A 228 -8.00 15.27 7.61
CA TYR A 228 -8.64 14.67 6.45
C TYR A 228 -9.48 13.48 6.93
N ASN A 229 -10.78 13.52 6.64
CA ASN A 229 -11.69 12.42 6.92
C ASN A 229 -11.90 11.63 5.63
N ILE A 230 -11.35 10.43 5.57
CA ILE A 230 -11.42 9.57 4.39
C ILE A 230 -12.34 8.38 4.64
N TYR A 231 -13.04 7.97 3.60
CA TYR A 231 -13.60 6.64 3.48
C TYR A 231 -12.52 5.72 2.91
N THR A 232 -12.36 4.54 3.48
CA THR A 232 -11.47 3.50 2.96
C THR A 232 -12.12 2.13 3.07
N HIS A 233 -11.95 1.29 2.05
CA HIS A 233 -12.36 -0.10 2.12
C HIS A 233 -11.49 -0.98 1.22
N SER A 234 -11.17 -2.18 1.71
CA SER A 234 -10.49 -3.24 0.96
C SER A 234 -11.46 -4.39 0.71
N TYR A 235 -11.56 -4.82 -0.54
CA TYR A 235 -12.25 -6.05 -0.91
C TYR A 235 -11.22 -7.18 -1.00
N LEU A 236 -11.02 -7.92 0.09
CA LEU A 236 -10.22 -9.14 0.09
C LEU A 236 -10.84 -10.17 -0.88
N CYS A 237 -10.01 -10.96 -1.57
CA CYS A 237 -10.40 -11.90 -2.62
C CYS A 237 -10.94 -11.26 -3.92
N TYR A 238 -10.90 -9.93 -4.05
CA TYR A 238 -11.27 -9.20 -5.27
C TYR A 238 -10.05 -8.64 -6.04
N GLY A 239 -8.84 -8.98 -5.60
CA GLY A 239 -7.64 -8.73 -6.39
C GLY A 239 -7.61 -9.59 -7.66
N GLN A 240 -6.77 -9.19 -8.61
CA GLN A 240 -6.73 -9.78 -9.95
C GLN A 240 -6.56 -11.31 -9.94
N ASN A 241 -5.58 -11.83 -9.21
CA ASN A 241 -5.26 -13.27 -9.20
C ASN A 241 -6.36 -14.08 -8.53
N GLU A 242 -6.87 -13.61 -7.39
CA GLU A 242 -7.93 -14.30 -6.65
C GLU A 242 -9.25 -14.27 -7.42
N MET A 243 -9.56 -13.19 -8.14
CA MET A 243 -10.73 -13.11 -9.02
C MET A 243 -10.64 -14.08 -10.20
N LEU A 244 -9.47 -14.20 -10.83
CA LEU A 244 -9.24 -15.18 -11.89
C LEU A 244 -9.39 -16.61 -11.37
N LYS A 245 -8.86 -16.89 -10.17
CA LYS A 245 -8.96 -18.20 -9.52
C LYS A 245 -10.41 -18.55 -9.15
N ARG A 246 -11.17 -17.59 -8.60
CA ARG A 246 -12.60 -17.71 -8.30
C ARG A 246 -13.43 -17.93 -9.57
N LEU A 247 -13.14 -17.20 -10.64
CA LEU A 247 -13.80 -17.37 -11.94
C LEU A 247 -13.57 -18.78 -12.49
N ALA A 248 -12.32 -19.24 -12.50
CA ALA A 248 -11.98 -20.58 -12.96
C ALA A 248 -12.74 -21.65 -12.15
N LYS A 249 -12.75 -21.54 -10.82
CA LYS A 249 -13.51 -22.47 -9.96
C LYS A 249 -15.00 -22.51 -10.32
N GLU A 250 -15.63 -21.35 -10.50
CA GLU A 250 -17.07 -21.28 -10.84
C GLU A 250 -17.36 -21.92 -12.20
N LEU A 251 -16.55 -21.63 -13.22
CA LEU A 251 -16.73 -22.21 -14.56
C LEU A 251 -16.57 -23.74 -14.56
N ILE A 252 -15.62 -24.26 -13.77
CA ILE A 252 -15.42 -25.70 -13.61
C ILE A 252 -16.60 -26.33 -12.87
N ALA A 253 -17.08 -25.71 -11.80
CA ALA A 253 -18.23 -26.19 -11.04
C ALA A 253 -19.50 -26.27 -11.91
N GLU A 254 -19.73 -25.29 -12.78
CA GLU A 254 -20.86 -25.26 -13.73
C GLU A 254 -20.76 -26.33 -14.84
N SER A 255 -19.53 -26.71 -15.20
CA SER A 255 -19.25 -27.66 -16.27
C SER A 255 -19.02 -29.09 -15.77
N SER A 256 -19.06 -29.29 -14.44
CA SER A 256 -18.83 -30.60 -13.81
C SER A 256 -19.83 -31.64 -14.31
N PRO A 257 -19.40 -32.86 -14.69
CA PRO A 257 -18.08 -33.47 -14.44
C PRO A 257 -17.07 -33.34 -15.60
N SER A 258 -17.23 -32.38 -16.51
CA SER A 258 -16.31 -32.22 -17.65
C SER A 258 -14.89 -31.85 -17.22
N THR A 259 -13.89 -32.45 -17.87
CA THR A 259 -12.47 -32.11 -17.72
C THR A 259 -11.98 -31.08 -18.75
N GLN A 260 -12.84 -30.70 -19.70
CA GLN A 260 -12.62 -29.60 -20.64
C GLN A 260 -13.71 -28.54 -20.42
N VAL A 261 -13.29 -27.33 -20.06
CA VAL A 261 -14.18 -26.27 -19.60
C VAL A 261 -13.93 -25.01 -20.41
N ASP A 262 -15.00 -24.43 -20.95
CA ASP A 262 -14.91 -23.21 -21.74
C ASP A 262 -14.64 -22.00 -20.86
N HIS A 263 -13.58 -21.25 -21.17
CA HIS A 263 -13.20 -20.02 -20.49
C HIS A 263 -13.48 -18.80 -21.37
N PRO A 264 -14.57 -18.05 -21.14
CA PRO A 264 -14.97 -16.98 -22.04
C PRO A 264 -14.01 -15.78 -22.02
N CYS A 265 -13.30 -15.55 -20.90
CA CYS A 265 -12.36 -14.44 -20.77
C CYS A 265 -10.97 -14.73 -21.36
N TYR A 266 -10.61 -16.00 -21.57
CA TYR A 266 -9.30 -16.32 -22.14
C TYR A 266 -9.33 -16.15 -23.66
N PRO A 267 -8.22 -15.71 -24.28
CA PRO A 267 -8.13 -15.57 -25.73
C PRO A 267 -8.46 -16.89 -26.45
N LYS A 268 -9.10 -16.82 -27.61
CA LYS A 268 -9.46 -18.01 -28.39
C LYS A 268 -8.21 -18.84 -28.71
N GLY A 269 -8.22 -20.12 -28.34
CA GLY A 269 -7.12 -21.05 -28.58
C GLY A 269 -6.03 -21.08 -27.50
N TYR A 270 -6.10 -20.19 -26.49
CA TYR A 270 -5.32 -20.34 -25.28
C TYR A 270 -5.92 -21.45 -24.42
N ASN A 271 -5.08 -22.37 -23.95
CA ASN A 271 -5.49 -23.46 -23.07
C ASN A 271 -4.61 -23.47 -21.82
N GLU A 272 -5.22 -23.72 -20.67
CA GLU A 272 -4.52 -23.82 -19.39
C GLU A 272 -5.03 -25.00 -18.59
N THR A 273 -4.13 -25.84 -18.10
CA THR A 273 -4.49 -26.98 -17.24
C THR A 273 -4.26 -26.60 -15.79
N VAL A 274 -5.32 -26.66 -14.99
CA VAL A 274 -5.29 -26.32 -13.56
C VAL A 274 -5.50 -27.57 -12.71
N SER A 275 -4.80 -27.64 -11.57
CA SER A 275 -5.03 -28.67 -10.56
C SER A 275 -6.21 -28.28 -9.67
N LEU A 276 -7.15 -29.19 -9.45
CA LEU A 276 -8.27 -28.97 -8.54
C LEU A 276 -7.79 -28.76 -7.09
N SER A 277 -6.68 -29.38 -6.69
CA SER A 277 -6.10 -29.18 -5.36
C SER A 277 -5.59 -27.75 -5.13
N SER A 278 -5.21 -27.03 -6.19
CA SER A 278 -4.70 -25.65 -6.07
C SER A 278 -5.74 -24.66 -5.55
N PHE A 279 -7.04 -24.98 -5.67
CA PHE A 279 -8.11 -24.15 -5.10
C PHE A 279 -8.12 -24.15 -3.57
N ARG A 280 -7.48 -25.13 -2.92
CA ARG A 280 -7.30 -25.18 -1.47
C ARG A 280 -6.19 -24.27 -0.96
N ASP A 281 -5.32 -23.81 -1.86
CA ASP A 281 -4.18 -22.96 -1.49
C ASP A 281 -4.59 -21.52 -1.13
N SER A 282 -5.86 -21.13 -1.33
CA SER A 282 -6.35 -19.79 -0.99
C SER A 282 -7.72 -19.86 -0.28
N PRO A 283 -7.91 -19.16 0.85
CA PRO A 283 -9.22 -19.02 1.50
C PRO A 283 -10.33 -18.53 0.56
N CYS A 284 -9.98 -17.74 -0.46
CA CYS A 284 -10.90 -17.22 -1.46
C CYS A 284 -11.57 -18.32 -2.31
N THR A 285 -10.98 -19.51 -2.36
CA THR A 285 -11.46 -20.65 -3.14
C THR A 285 -11.51 -21.96 -2.34
N ASP A 286 -11.07 -22.00 -1.08
CA ASP A 286 -11.04 -23.20 -0.23
C ASP A 286 -12.42 -23.58 0.36
N GLY A 287 -13.46 -22.79 0.09
CA GLY A 287 -14.83 -23.16 0.45
C GLY A 287 -15.28 -24.46 -0.20
N SER A 288 -15.93 -25.34 0.58
CA SER A 288 -16.55 -26.55 0.06
C SER A 288 -17.68 -26.18 -0.90
N ASP A 289 -17.46 -26.42 -2.20
CA ASP A 289 -18.52 -26.33 -3.20
C ASP A 289 -19.04 -27.74 -3.47
N PRO A 290 -20.29 -28.07 -3.10
CA PRO A 290 -20.85 -29.39 -3.36
C PRO A 290 -20.85 -29.78 -4.84
N ARG A 291 -20.82 -28.80 -5.76
CA ARG A 291 -20.75 -29.00 -7.22
C ARG A 291 -19.36 -29.44 -7.68
N LEU A 292 -18.34 -29.16 -6.88
CA LEU A 292 -16.94 -29.42 -7.21
C LEU A 292 -16.24 -30.16 -6.06
N PRO A 293 -16.34 -31.50 -6.00
CA PRO A 293 -15.50 -32.27 -5.10
C PRO A 293 -14.04 -32.07 -5.49
N LEU A 294 -13.33 -31.25 -4.70
CA LEU A 294 -11.91 -30.93 -4.90
C LEU A 294 -11.09 -32.20 -4.67
N GLY A 295 -10.87 -33.00 -5.72
CA GLY A 295 -9.95 -34.14 -5.71
C GLY A 295 -8.56 -33.75 -6.25
N ASP A 296 -7.68 -34.73 -6.44
CA ASP A 296 -6.35 -34.52 -7.04
C ASP A 296 -6.37 -34.49 -8.59
N GLY A 297 -7.55 -34.24 -9.17
CA GLY A 297 -7.74 -34.19 -10.62
C GLY A 297 -7.26 -32.87 -11.25
N THR A 298 -7.17 -32.88 -12.58
CA THR A 298 -6.87 -31.68 -13.37
C THR A 298 -7.98 -31.38 -14.37
N VAL A 299 -8.15 -30.10 -14.71
CA VAL A 299 -9.15 -29.62 -15.68
C VAL A 299 -8.46 -28.68 -16.65
N THR A 300 -8.78 -28.79 -17.95
CA THR A 300 -8.28 -27.90 -18.99
C THR A 300 -9.30 -26.81 -19.29
N LEU A 301 -8.93 -25.56 -19.04
CA LEU A 301 -9.67 -24.36 -19.40
C LEU A 301 -9.35 -23.97 -20.86
N GLN A 302 -10.37 -23.84 -21.71
CA GLN A 302 -10.24 -23.53 -23.13
C GLN A 302 -10.76 -22.13 -23.44
N GLY A 303 -9.87 -21.25 -23.90
CA GLY A 303 -10.22 -19.88 -24.23
C GLY A 303 -11.17 -19.78 -25.41
N ARG A 304 -12.24 -19.00 -25.22
CA ARG A 304 -13.24 -18.70 -26.26
C ARG A 304 -13.16 -17.25 -26.75
N GLY A 305 -12.60 -16.33 -25.97
CA GLY A 305 -12.44 -14.92 -26.34
C GLY A 305 -13.78 -14.18 -26.51
N THR A 306 -14.78 -14.47 -25.67
CA THR A 306 -16.12 -13.90 -25.78
C THR A 306 -16.32 -12.80 -24.74
N ALA A 307 -16.25 -11.52 -25.16
CA ALA A 307 -16.36 -10.38 -24.26
C ALA A 307 -17.67 -10.35 -23.46
N SER A 308 -18.81 -10.65 -24.10
CA SER A 308 -20.12 -10.72 -23.45
C SER A 308 -20.20 -11.87 -22.45
N GLY A 309 -19.69 -13.05 -22.82
CA GLY A 309 -19.61 -14.23 -21.94
C GLY A 309 -18.71 -13.97 -20.74
N CYS A 310 -17.56 -13.32 -20.96
CA CYS A 310 -16.62 -12.97 -19.91
C CYS A 310 -17.25 -12.00 -18.90
N ARG A 311 -17.90 -10.94 -19.38
CA ARG A 311 -18.62 -9.98 -18.54
C ARG A 311 -19.73 -10.65 -17.73
N ALA A 312 -20.50 -11.55 -18.35
CA ALA A 312 -21.56 -12.28 -17.66
C ALA A 312 -20.98 -13.20 -16.57
N ALA A 313 -19.90 -13.92 -16.87
CA ALA A 313 -19.25 -14.83 -15.92
C ALA A 313 -18.65 -14.07 -14.72
N LEU A 314 -17.94 -12.96 -14.97
CA LEU A 314 -17.39 -12.10 -13.92
C LEU A 314 -18.48 -11.48 -13.05
N ARG A 315 -19.59 -11.03 -13.63
CA ARG A 315 -20.69 -10.40 -12.89
C ARG A 315 -21.28 -11.32 -11.80
N ARG A 316 -21.22 -12.64 -11.99
CA ARG A 316 -21.70 -13.63 -11.00
C ARG A 316 -20.84 -13.68 -9.73
N LEU A 317 -19.59 -13.21 -9.79
CA LEU A 317 -18.69 -13.18 -8.64
C LEU A 317 -19.00 -12.04 -7.66
N PHE A 318 -19.89 -11.11 -8.02
CA PHE A 318 -20.28 -9.97 -7.19
C PHE A 318 -21.72 -10.14 -6.70
N ASN A 319 -21.96 -10.05 -5.38
CA ASN A 319 -23.31 -10.11 -4.85
C ASN A 319 -23.93 -8.70 -4.74
N PHE A 320 -24.48 -8.20 -5.84
CA PHE A 320 -25.22 -6.93 -5.84
C PHE A 320 -26.54 -6.98 -5.07
N SER A 321 -27.11 -8.18 -4.84
CA SER A 321 -28.40 -8.32 -4.14
C SER A 321 -28.30 -8.06 -2.63
N ALA A 322 -27.10 -8.23 -2.04
CA ALA A 322 -26.84 -8.01 -0.62
C ALA A 322 -27.07 -6.55 -0.17
N CYS A 323 -27.04 -5.60 -1.09
CA CYS A 323 -27.31 -4.19 -0.80
C CYS A 323 -28.81 -3.87 -0.60
N GLY A 324 -29.72 -4.78 -0.97
CA GLY A 324 -31.16 -4.54 -0.89
C GLY A 324 -31.58 -3.29 -1.66
N GLN A 325 -32.16 -2.32 -0.96
CA GLN A 325 -32.58 -1.00 -1.49
C GLN A 325 -31.62 0.14 -1.11
N SER A 326 -30.48 -0.18 -0.48
CA SER A 326 -29.52 0.84 -0.03
C SER A 326 -28.87 1.54 -1.22
N GLN A 327 -28.87 2.88 -1.21
CA GLN A 327 -28.20 3.69 -2.23
C GLN A 327 -26.69 3.86 -1.95
N ASP A 328 -26.28 3.75 -0.68
CA ASP A 328 -24.88 3.88 -0.24
C ASP A 328 -24.25 2.50 -0.05
N CYS A 329 -24.33 1.66 -1.09
CA CYS A 329 -23.80 0.29 -1.08
C CYS A 329 -23.26 -0.08 -2.45
N THR A 330 -22.18 -0.86 -2.49
CA THR A 330 -21.57 -1.36 -3.73
C THR A 330 -22.04 -2.77 -4.07
N PHE A 331 -21.33 -3.77 -3.56
CA PHE A 331 -21.61 -5.19 -3.68
C PHE A 331 -21.28 -5.86 -2.35
N ASP A 332 -21.74 -7.09 -2.16
CA ASP A 332 -21.54 -7.86 -0.92
C ASP A 332 -22.04 -7.16 0.36
N GLY A 333 -23.00 -6.25 0.22
CA GLY A 333 -23.60 -5.50 1.35
C GLY A 333 -22.65 -4.43 1.92
N VAL A 334 -21.61 -4.08 1.19
CA VAL A 334 -20.58 -3.15 1.63
C VAL A 334 -21.05 -1.70 1.48
N TYR A 335 -21.22 -1.01 2.61
CA TYR A 335 -21.45 0.44 2.62
C TYR A 335 -20.34 1.20 1.88
N GLN A 336 -20.73 2.13 1.02
CA GLN A 336 -19.86 3.11 0.37
C GLN A 336 -20.61 4.43 0.19
N PRO A 337 -20.04 5.58 0.64
CA PRO A 337 -20.65 6.88 0.38
C PRO A 337 -20.64 7.23 -1.12
N PRO A 338 -21.45 8.19 -1.57
CA PRO A 338 -21.41 8.67 -2.95
C PRO A 338 -20.00 9.10 -3.37
N LEU A 339 -19.59 8.67 -4.57
CA LEU A 339 -18.27 9.03 -5.11
C LEU A 339 -18.16 10.54 -5.32
N ARG A 340 -16.98 11.08 -5.03
CA ARG A 340 -16.66 12.50 -5.21
C ARG A 340 -15.22 12.67 -5.66
N GLY A 341 -14.99 13.66 -6.52
CA GLY A 341 -13.65 14.06 -6.94
C GLY A 341 -13.09 13.22 -8.09
N GLN A 342 -11.81 13.39 -8.33
CA GLN A 342 -11.04 12.63 -9.32
C GLN A 342 -10.40 11.42 -8.64
N PHE A 343 -10.20 10.33 -9.37
CA PHE A 343 -9.57 9.10 -8.87
C PHE A 343 -8.37 8.72 -9.73
N ILE A 344 -7.39 8.07 -9.11
CA ILE A 344 -6.21 7.48 -9.77
C ILE A 344 -6.16 5.99 -9.44
#